data_AF-A0AAW1IAN5-F1
#
_entry.id   AF-A0AAW1IAN5-F1
#
_cell.length_a   1.000
_cell.length_b   1.000
_cell.length_c   1.000
_cell.angle_alpha   90.00
_cell.angle_beta   90.00
_cell.angle_gamma   90.00
#
_symmetry.space_group_name_H-M   'P 1'
#
loop_
_entity.id
_entity.type
_entity.pdbx_description
1 polymer ?
#
loop_
_entity_poly.entity_id
_entity_poly.type
_entity_poly.pdbx_seq_one_letter_code
_entity_poly.pdbx_strand_id
1 'polypeptide(L)'
;MALKLPAYTHLHLMESMLQKKLQIILIALYPNATRIIQPADVGVFKPVKALWRRAVLQWRGEYPNEQLTKEKFAPILRIVVDSIKPSIIVNGLKATGLYPFTFDGIDASKCLGKSTGPDEIVLQETMEETCGISEDRKLDYETFFNIAGRNLRYF
;
A
#
# COMPACT_ATOMS: atom_id res chain seq x y z
N MET A 1 7.25 -0.47 -33.75
CA MET A 1 6.00 -1.17 -34.10
C MET A 1 4.93 -0.71 -33.11
N ALA A 2 4.02 0.15 -33.55
CA ALA A 2 3.04 0.80 -32.70
C ALA A 2 1.89 -0.16 -32.40
N LEU A 3 1.77 -0.59 -31.14
CA LEU A 3 0.57 -1.29 -30.66
C LEU A 3 -0.55 -0.27 -30.51
N LYS A 4 -1.46 -0.28 -31.48
CA LYS A 4 -2.72 0.46 -31.45
C LYS A 4 -3.70 -0.33 -30.58
N LEU A 5 -3.85 0.05 -29.31
CA LEU A 5 -4.88 -0.49 -28.42
C LEU A 5 -6.08 0.47 -28.39
N PRO A 6 -7.32 0.00 -28.65
CA PRO A 6 -8.52 0.82 -28.63
C PRO A 6 -9.17 0.78 -27.24
N ALA A 7 -9.11 1.90 -26.50
CA ALA A 7 -10.09 2.37 -25.50
C ALA A 7 -9.47 3.53 -24.70
N TYR A 8 -9.68 4.77 -25.15
CA TYR A 8 -9.21 5.95 -24.43
C TYR A 8 -10.16 6.27 -23.27
N THR A 9 -9.94 5.66 -22.11
CA THR A 9 -10.47 6.20 -20.86
C THR A 9 -9.76 7.53 -20.57
N HIS A 10 -10.47 8.48 -19.94
CA HIS A 10 -9.93 9.82 -19.58
C HIS A 10 -8.55 9.76 -18.91
N LEU A 11 -8.28 8.67 -18.18
CA LEU A 11 -7.02 8.37 -17.53
C LEU A 11 -5.84 8.25 -18.51
N HIS A 12 -5.96 7.47 -19.59
CA HIS A 12 -4.85 7.24 -20.55
C HIS A 12 -4.42 8.51 -21.29
N LEU A 13 -5.37 9.39 -21.62
CA LEU A 13 -5.07 10.64 -22.32
C LEU A 13 -4.35 11.64 -21.39
N MET A 14 -4.82 11.76 -20.15
CA MET A 14 -4.16 12.60 -19.13
C MET A 14 -2.76 12.08 -18.81
N GLU A 15 -2.58 10.77 -18.67
CA GLU A 15 -1.28 10.16 -18.41
C GLU A 15 -0.28 10.44 -19.55
N SER A 16 -0.66 10.21 -20.81
CA SER A 16 0.24 10.47 -21.95
C SER A 16 0.64 11.93 -22.06
N MET A 17 -0.28 12.85 -21.77
CA MET A 17 -0.01 14.30 -21.78
C MET A 17 0.92 14.71 -20.64
N LEU A 18 0.76 14.14 -19.44
CA LEU A 18 1.59 14.42 -18.28
C LEU A 18 3.02 13.88 -18.45
N GLN A 19 3.17 12.63 -18.92
CA GLN A 19 4.48 12.03 -19.16
C GLN A 19 5.31 12.84 -20.17
N LYS A 20 4.69 13.26 -21.28
CA LYS A 20 5.36 14.05 -22.33
C LYS A 20 5.80 15.44 -21.87
N LYS A 21 5.04 16.07 -20.98
CA LYS A 21 5.32 17.44 -20.53
C LYS A 21 6.23 17.49 -19.29
N LEU A 22 6.11 16.53 -18.38
CA LEU A 22 6.74 16.56 -17.07
C LEU A 22 7.84 15.51 -16.89
N GLN A 23 8.09 14.66 -17.90
CA GLN A 23 9.08 13.57 -17.85
C GLN A 23 8.89 12.61 -16.65
N ILE A 24 7.64 12.40 -16.25
CA ILE A 24 7.28 11.47 -15.18
C ILE A 24 7.19 10.06 -15.77
N ILE A 25 7.77 9.06 -15.10
CA ILE A 25 7.58 7.64 -15.42
C ILE A 25 6.40 7.13 -14.60
N LEU A 26 5.39 6.58 -15.26
CA LEU A 26 4.27 5.94 -14.60
C LEU A 26 4.53 4.44 -14.48
N ILE A 27 4.50 3.93 -13.25
CA ILE A 27 4.65 2.50 -12.96
C ILE A 27 3.26 1.92 -12.70
N ALA A 28 2.81 1.02 -13.58
CA ALA A 28 1.56 0.30 -13.39
C ALA A 28 1.76 -0.84 -12.38
N LEU A 29 1.04 -0.76 -11.26
CA LEU A 29 1.06 -1.78 -10.21
C LEU A 29 -0.05 -2.81 -10.50
N TYR A 30 0.24 -4.09 -10.23
CA TYR A 30 -0.74 -5.16 -10.39
C TYR A 30 -2.00 -4.91 -9.53
N PRO A 31 -3.21 -5.18 -10.04
CA PRO A 31 -4.45 -5.05 -9.25
C PRO A 31 -4.38 -5.92 -7.98
N ASN A 32 -4.99 -5.48 -6.89
CA ASN A 32 -5.02 -6.19 -5.59
C ASN A 32 -3.64 -6.46 -4.94
N ALA A 33 -2.55 -5.86 -5.43
CA ALA A 33 -1.21 -6.02 -4.86
C ALA A 33 -0.82 -4.89 -3.88
N THR A 34 -1.80 -4.15 -3.34
CA THR A 34 -1.59 -3.06 -2.37
C THR A 34 -0.67 -3.44 -1.22
N ARG A 35 -0.79 -4.67 -0.70
CA ARG A 35 0.00 -5.15 0.45
C ARG A 35 1.46 -5.48 0.14
N ILE A 36 1.87 -5.39 -1.13
CA ILE A 36 3.15 -5.91 -1.63
C ILE A 36 3.95 -4.80 -2.32
N ILE A 37 3.32 -4.07 -3.25
CA ILE A 37 4.04 -3.16 -4.15
C ILE A 37 3.66 -1.68 -3.97
N GLN A 38 2.65 -1.35 -3.17
CA GLN A 38 2.27 0.03 -2.89
C GLN A 38 3.03 0.57 -1.65
N PRO A 39 4.01 1.46 -1.82
CA PRO A 39 4.91 1.87 -0.73
C PRO A 39 4.16 2.61 0.37
N ALA A 40 3.10 3.33 0.01
CA ALA A 40 2.22 4.02 0.93
C ALA A 40 1.58 3.03 1.93
N ASP A 41 0.98 1.95 1.43
CA ASP A 41 0.31 0.94 2.24
C ASP A 41 1.29 0.02 2.99
N VAL A 42 2.38 -0.37 2.34
CA VAL A 42 3.36 -1.31 2.91
C VAL A 42 4.15 -0.71 4.07
N GLY A 43 4.62 0.54 3.94
CA GLY A 43 5.58 1.12 4.88
C GLY A 43 5.15 2.43 5.53
N VAL A 44 4.37 3.26 4.84
CA VAL A 44 4.17 4.66 5.25
C VAL A 44 2.91 4.86 6.09
N PHE A 45 1.78 4.24 5.74
CA PHE A 45 0.51 4.51 6.43
C PHE A 45 0.46 4.01 7.86
N LYS A 46 1.12 2.88 8.19
CA LYS A 46 1.16 2.38 9.56
C LYS A 46 1.79 3.39 10.53
N PRO A 47 3.02 3.90 10.32
CA PRO A 47 3.60 4.91 11.20
C PRO A 47 2.85 6.24 11.17
N VAL A 48 2.31 6.67 10.01
CA VAL A 48 1.50 7.90 9.93
C VAL A 48 0.23 7.79 10.78
N LYS A 49 -0.48 6.66 10.74
CA LYS A 49 -1.65 6.41 11.60
C LYS A 49 -1.29 6.43 13.09
N ALA A 50 -0.11 5.92 13.46
CA ALA A 50 0.36 5.96 14.84
C ALA A 50 0.67 7.40 15.30
N LEU A 51 1.34 8.19 14.46
CA LEU A 51 1.61 9.61 14.72
C LEU A 51 0.32 10.41 14.83
N TRP A 52 -0.64 10.15 13.94
CA TRP A 52 -1.98 10.76 13.97
C TRP A 52 -2.70 10.51 15.28
N ARG A 53 -2.76 9.24 15.74
CA ARG A 53 -3.39 8.90 17.02
C ARG A 53 -2.77 9.68 18.18
N ARG A 54 -1.44 9.79 18.21
CA ARG A 54 -0.73 10.55 19.25
C ARG A 54 -1.05 12.04 19.20
N ALA A 55 -1.03 12.64 18.01
CA ALA A 55 -1.33 14.06 17.83
C ALA A 55 -2.77 14.40 18.23
N VAL A 56 -3.73 13.54 17.86
CA VAL A 56 -5.15 13.71 18.27
C VAL A 56 -5.33 13.53 19.78
N LEU A 57 -4.61 12.59 20.40
CA LEU A 57 -4.68 12.39 21.85
C LEU A 57 -4.14 13.60 22.61
N GLN A 58 -3.02 14.17 22.16
CA GLN A 58 -2.47 15.39 22.74
C GLN A 58 -3.45 16.57 22.58
N TRP A 59 -3.99 16.74 21.37
CA TRP A 59 -4.95 17.81 21.09
C TRP A 59 -6.22 17.70 21.96
N ARG A 60 -6.75 16.49 22.19
CA ARG A 60 -7.88 16.30 23.12
C ARG A 60 -7.54 16.63 24.57
N GLY A 61 -6.28 16.47 24.98
CA GLY A 61 -5.83 16.88 26.31
C GLY A 61 -5.83 18.40 26.48
N GLU A 62 -5.50 19.13 25.41
CA GLU A 62 -5.49 20.59 25.38
C GLU A 62 -6.92 21.18 25.25
N TYR A 63 -7.82 20.46 24.55
CA TYR A 63 -9.20 20.88 24.28
C TYR A 63 -10.23 19.80 24.67
N PRO A 64 -10.45 19.51 25.97
CA PRO A 64 -11.23 18.36 26.43
C PRO A 64 -12.72 18.40 26.07
N ASN A 65 -13.27 19.60 25.86
CA ASN A 65 -14.70 19.80 25.53
C ASN A 65 -14.94 20.08 24.05
N GLU A 66 -13.89 20.06 23.21
CA GLU A 66 -14.02 20.31 21.77
C GLU A 66 -14.06 19.00 20.99
N GLN A 67 -14.91 18.98 19.97
CA GLN A 67 -14.94 17.88 19.00
C GLN A 67 -13.97 18.18 17.86
N LEU A 68 -13.34 17.12 17.35
CA LEU A 68 -12.46 17.23 16.19
C LEU A 68 -13.28 17.49 14.92
N THR A 69 -13.40 18.77 14.53
CA THR A 69 -14.07 19.18 13.29
C THR A 69 -13.13 19.12 12.09
N LYS A 70 -13.67 19.23 10.87
CA LYS A 70 -12.89 19.28 9.62
C LYS A 70 -11.90 20.45 9.58
N GLU A 71 -12.25 21.56 10.24
CA GLU A 71 -11.39 22.75 10.33
C GLU A 71 -10.17 22.50 11.22
N LYS A 72 -10.34 21.71 12.30
CA LYS A 72 -9.27 21.36 13.24
C LYS A 72 -8.41 20.19 12.75
N PHE A 73 -8.93 19.38 11.82
CA PHE A 73 -8.20 18.27 11.21
C PHE A 73 -6.91 18.71 10.51
N ALA A 74 -6.98 19.72 9.64
CA ALA A 74 -5.84 20.12 8.80
C ALA A 74 -4.63 20.63 9.62
N PRO A 75 -4.80 21.48 10.65
CA PRO A 75 -3.71 21.86 11.55
C PRO A 75 -3.03 20.67 12.23
N ILE A 76 -3.81 19.70 12.73
CA ILE A 76 -3.26 18.50 13.40
C ILE A 76 -2.53 17.62 12.38
N LEU A 77 -3.07 17.49 11.17
CA LEU A 77 -2.44 16.71 10.11
C LEU A 77 -1.09 17.30 9.72
N ARG A 78 -0.97 18.63 9.67
CA ARG A 78 0.30 19.30 9.40
C ARG A 78 1.37 18.91 10.42
N ILE A 79 1.06 18.93 11.71
CA ILE A 79 1.98 18.49 12.78
C ILE A 79 2.45 17.05 12.54
N VAL A 80 1.52 16.17 12.12
CA VAL A 80 1.83 14.77 11.83
C VAL A 80 2.76 14.65 10.62
N VAL A 81 2.46 15.35 9.53
CA VAL A 81 3.26 15.34 8.29
C VAL A 81 4.67 15.87 8.55
N ASP A 82 4.79 16.99 9.27
CA ASP A 82 6.07 17.60 9.62
C ASP A 82 6.90 16.71 10.56
N SER A 83 6.24 15.78 11.28
CA SER A 83 6.89 14.78 12.13
C SER A 83 7.33 13.51 11.39
N ILE A 84 6.96 13.33 10.12
CA ILE A 84 7.33 12.14 9.35
C ILE A 84 8.81 12.20 9.00
N LYS A 85 9.57 11.20 9.45
CA LYS A 85 10.98 11.07 9.06
C LYS A 85 11.09 10.58 7.61
N PRO A 86 11.99 11.16 6.79
CA PRO A 86 12.23 10.67 5.42
C PRO A 86 12.56 9.18 5.34
N SER A 87 13.19 8.63 6.39
CA SER A 87 13.50 7.20 6.50
C SER A 87 12.26 6.30 6.42
N ILE A 88 11.09 6.75 6.88
CA ILE A 88 9.82 6.00 6.77
C ILE A 88 9.45 5.81 5.30
N ILE A 89 9.58 6.88 4.51
CA ILE A 89 9.26 6.87 3.08
C ILE A 89 10.26 6.00 2.33
N VAL A 90 11.56 6.20 2.59
CA VAL A 90 12.63 5.41 1.96
C VAL A 90 12.48 3.92 2.28
N ASN A 91 12.16 3.57 3.53
CA ASN A 91 11.94 2.17 3.92
C ASN A 91 10.69 1.58 3.27
N GLY A 92 9.63 2.37 3.08
CA GLY A 92 8.46 1.96 2.31
C GLY A 92 8.81 1.63 0.86
N LEU A 93 9.62 2.47 0.21
CA LEU A 93 10.08 2.22 -1.16
C LEU A 93 11.02 1.00 -1.27
N LYS A 94 11.87 0.77 -0.26
CA LYS A 94 12.72 -0.44 -0.17
C LYS A 94 11.87 -1.70 -0.04
N ALA A 95 10.88 -1.70 0.85
CA ALA A 95 10.02 -2.84 1.12
C ALA A 95 9.10 -3.21 -0.07
N THR A 96 8.91 -2.31 -1.03
CA THR A 96 8.18 -2.57 -2.27
C THR A 96 9.09 -2.81 -3.47
N GLY A 97 10.40 -2.88 -3.26
CA GLY A 97 11.37 -3.09 -4.34
C GLY A 97 11.46 -1.93 -5.34
N LEU A 98 10.95 -0.73 -4.98
CA LEU A 98 10.97 0.45 -5.86
C LEU A 98 12.27 1.24 -5.73
N TYR A 99 12.91 1.20 -4.56
CA TYR A 99 14.19 1.87 -4.34
C TYR A 99 15.06 1.12 -3.31
N PRO A 100 16.17 0.48 -3.70
CA PRO A 100 16.62 0.29 -5.08
C PRO A 100 15.63 -0.58 -5.87
N PHE A 101 15.56 -0.38 -7.19
CA PHE A 101 14.63 -1.09 -8.06
C PHE A 101 15.04 -2.57 -8.20
N THR A 102 14.56 -3.40 -7.27
CA THR A 102 15.01 -4.78 -7.06
C THR A 102 13.85 -5.62 -6.50
N PHE A 103 13.74 -6.88 -6.95
CA PHE A 103 12.70 -7.78 -6.44
C PHE A 103 13.03 -8.30 -5.04
N ASP A 104 14.30 -8.29 -4.64
CA ASP A 104 14.79 -8.81 -3.34
C ASP A 104 14.15 -8.13 -2.13
N GLY A 105 13.69 -6.88 -2.27
CA GLY A 105 13.02 -6.14 -1.20
C GLY A 105 11.56 -6.55 -0.98
N ILE A 106 10.97 -7.36 -1.88
CA ILE A 106 9.54 -7.66 -1.90
C ILE A 106 9.26 -8.97 -1.14
N ASP A 107 8.49 -8.85 -0.08
CA ASP A 107 8.03 -10.00 0.70
C ASP A 107 6.84 -10.70 0.02
N ALA A 108 7.13 -11.64 -0.87
CA ALA A 108 6.14 -12.44 -1.60
C ALA A 108 5.37 -13.42 -0.71
N SER A 109 5.83 -13.69 0.53
CA SER A 109 5.11 -14.58 1.46
C SER A 109 3.73 -14.02 1.83
N LYS A 110 3.56 -12.69 1.73
CA LYS A 110 2.27 -12.00 1.93
C LYS A 110 1.18 -12.43 0.92
N CYS A 111 1.56 -13.07 -0.17
CA CYS A 111 0.63 -13.65 -1.15
C CYS A 111 0.13 -15.04 -0.75
N LEU A 112 0.81 -15.74 0.16
CA LEU A 112 0.63 -17.19 0.37
C LEU A 112 -0.43 -17.54 1.43
N GLY A 113 -1.12 -16.54 2.00
CA GLY A 113 -2.06 -16.74 3.10
C GLY A 113 -1.34 -17.07 4.42
N LYS A 114 -1.94 -16.75 5.57
CA LYS A 114 -1.39 -17.16 6.86
C LYS A 114 -1.67 -18.65 7.05
N SER A 115 -0.65 -19.47 7.31
CA SER A 115 -0.90 -20.73 8.00
C SER A 115 -1.24 -20.39 9.45
N THR A 116 -2.48 -20.62 9.87
CA THR A 116 -2.86 -20.61 11.28
C THR A 116 -2.13 -21.74 12.00
N GLY A 117 -0.93 -21.44 12.52
CA GLY A 117 -0.34 -22.20 13.61
C GLY A 117 -1.09 -21.90 14.91
N PRO A 118 -1.11 -22.82 15.88
CA PRO A 118 -1.98 -22.74 17.07
C PRO A 118 -1.72 -21.59 18.06
N ASP A 119 -0.74 -20.69 17.83
CA ASP A 119 -0.23 -19.80 18.89
C ASP A 119 -0.55 -18.29 18.75
N GLU A 120 -1.48 -17.88 17.88
CA GLU A 120 -1.95 -16.47 17.85
C GLU A 120 -3.49 -16.37 17.98
N ILE A 121 -3.98 -16.68 19.18
CA ILE A 121 -5.22 -16.09 19.69
C ILE A 121 -4.78 -14.87 20.51
N VAL A 122 -5.21 -13.66 20.12
CA VAL A 122 -5.67 -12.54 20.99
C VAL A 122 -5.67 -11.22 20.19
N LEU A 123 -6.89 -10.71 20.02
CA LEU A 123 -7.33 -9.32 19.77
C LEU A 123 -7.14 -8.72 18.36
N GLN A 124 -8.11 -9.03 17.49
CA GLN A 124 -8.84 -8.01 16.73
C GLN A 124 -10.21 -8.55 16.33
N GLU A 125 -11.18 -8.52 17.25
CA GLU A 125 -12.58 -8.63 16.87
C GLU A 125 -12.98 -7.33 16.17
N THR A 126 -13.15 -7.39 14.85
CA THR A 126 -14.19 -6.58 14.19
C THR A 126 -14.83 -7.47 13.15
N MET A 127 -16.13 -7.67 13.31
CA MET A 127 -16.98 -8.56 12.54
C MET A 127 -17.05 -8.11 11.09
N GLU A 128 -16.62 -8.97 10.17
CA GLU A 128 -17.12 -8.99 8.79
C GLU A 128 -17.55 -10.43 8.49
N GLU A 129 -18.87 -10.62 8.39
CA GLU A 129 -19.46 -11.87 7.90
C GLU A 129 -18.86 -12.23 6.55
N THR A 130 -18.27 -13.41 6.43
CA THR A 130 -17.91 -13.97 5.11
C THR A 130 -18.75 -15.21 4.85
N CYS A 131 -19.54 -15.13 3.78
CA CYS A 131 -20.23 -16.24 3.14
C CYS A 131 -19.18 -17.29 2.69
N GLY A 132 -19.40 -18.54 3.07
CA GLY A 132 -18.44 -19.62 2.88
C GLY A 132 -18.11 -19.91 1.42
N ILE A 133 -16.81 -19.90 1.11
CA ILE A 133 -16.22 -20.65 0.01
C ILE A 133 -15.02 -21.39 0.60
N SER A 134 -15.00 -22.71 0.43
CA SER A 134 -13.97 -23.61 0.94
C SER A 134 -12.63 -23.40 0.23
N GLU A 135 -11.77 -22.53 0.76
CA GLU A 135 -10.42 -22.28 0.27
C GLU A 135 -9.37 -23.04 1.10
N ASP A 136 -9.16 -24.32 0.77
CA ASP A 136 -8.08 -25.12 1.36
C ASP A 136 -7.11 -25.65 0.29
N ARG A 137 -6.80 -24.82 -0.71
CA ARG A 137 -5.70 -25.07 -1.65
C ARG A 137 -4.59 -24.04 -1.42
N LYS A 138 -3.59 -24.43 -0.62
CA LYS A 138 -2.31 -23.71 -0.51
C LYS A 138 -1.72 -23.58 -1.93
N LEU A 139 -1.66 -22.35 -2.43
CA LEU A 139 -1.03 -22.06 -3.71
C LEU A 139 0.48 -22.02 -3.49
N ASP A 140 1.19 -23.01 -4.03
CA ASP A 140 2.64 -23.09 -3.94
C ASP A 140 3.32 -21.92 -4.69
N TYR A 141 4.51 -21.50 -4.23
CA TYR A 141 5.26 -20.37 -4.79
C TYR A 141 5.58 -20.58 -6.27
N GLU A 142 5.94 -21.81 -6.66
CA GLU A 142 6.17 -22.16 -8.07
C GLU A 142 4.88 -22.07 -8.89
N THR A 143 3.75 -22.44 -8.29
CA THR A 143 2.45 -22.32 -8.95
C THR A 143 2.07 -20.84 -9.15
N PHE A 144 2.29 -20.00 -8.13
CA PHE A 144 2.10 -18.55 -8.23
C PHE A 144 3.01 -17.92 -9.29
N PHE A 145 4.30 -18.28 -9.32
CA PHE A 145 5.26 -17.76 -10.29
C PHE A 145 4.91 -18.16 -11.73
N ASN A 146 4.43 -19.39 -11.94
CA ASN A 146 3.97 -19.85 -13.24
C ASN A 146 2.67 -19.16 -13.69
N ILE A 147 1.78 -18.78 -12.75
CA ILE A 147 0.54 -18.03 -13.04
C ILE A 147 0.83 -16.55 -13.33
N ALA A 148 1.66 -15.90 -12.51
CA ALA A 148 1.99 -14.48 -12.62
C ALA A 148 2.94 -14.19 -13.80
N GLY A 149 3.69 -15.19 -14.26
CA GLY A 149 4.20 -15.24 -15.64
C GLY A 149 5.71 -15.48 -15.77
N ARG A 150 6.06 -16.42 -16.66
CA ARG A 150 7.41 -16.66 -17.21
C ARG A 150 8.04 -15.47 -17.96
N ASN A 151 7.33 -14.34 -18.09
CA ASN A 151 7.75 -13.15 -18.84
C ASN A 151 8.37 -12.04 -17.97
N LEU A 152 8.70 -12.30 -16.70
CA LEU A 152 9.52 -11.38 -15.89
C LEU A 152 11.00 -11.27 -16.37
N ARG A 153 11.37 -11.91 -17.50
CA ARG A 153 12.69 -11.78 -18.15
C ARG A 153 12.83 -10.57 -19.07
N TYR A 154 11.98 -9.56 -18.95
CA TYR A 154 12.15 -8.28 -19.62
C TYR A 154 11.79 -7.13 -18.69
N PHE A 155 12.67 -6.90 -17.72
CA PHE A 155 12.95 -5.58 -17.17
C PHE A 155 14.46 -5.45 -17.02
#